data_AF-A0A379ACW6-F1
#
_entry.id   AF-A0A379ACW6-F1
#
_cell.length_a   1.000
_cell.length_b   1.000
_cell.length_c   1.000
_cell.angle_alpha   90.00
_cell.angle_beta   90.00
_cell.angle_gamma   90.00
#
_symmetry.space_group_name_H-M   'P 1'
#
loop_
_entity.id
_entity.type
_entity.pdbx_description
1 polymer ?
#
loop_
_entity_poly.entity_id
_entity_poly.type
_entity_poly.pdbx_seq_one_letter_code
_entity_poly.pdbx_strand_id
1 'polypeptide(L)'
;MPNQDLVYQDLNAGRIDAAFQDEVQASEGFLKQPVGKNYAFAGPAVKDDKIFGVGTGMGLRKDDSELKAAIDKAFADMRKDGTYDKIAKKYFDFNVYGD
;
A
#
# COMPACT_ATOMS: atom_id res chain seq x y z
N MET A 1 9.99 -7.48 17.32
CA MET A 1 9.71 -8.11 16.01
C MET A 1 10.11 -7.14 14.93
N PRO A 2 10.66 -7.60 13.79
CA PRO A 2 10.99 -6.73 12.66
C PRO A 2 9.71 -6.07 12.09
N ASN A 3 9.79 -4.80 11.69
CA ASN A 3 8.69 -4.04 11.07
C ASN A 3 9.23 -2.87 10.23
N GLN A 4 8.34 -2.18 9.50
CA GLN A 4 8.70 -1.07 8.63
C GLN A 4 9.19 0.18 9.39
N ASP A 5 8.70 0.42 10.60
CA ASP A 5 9.14 1.57 11.40
C ASP A 5 10.63 1.49 11.75
N LEU A 6 11.16 0.27 11.96
CA LEU A 6 12.59 0.06 12.16
C LEU A 6 13.41 0.42 10.91
N VAL A 7 12.87 0.21 9.71
CA VAL A 7 13.52 0.62 8.45
C VAL A 7 13.64 2.14 8.38
N TYR A 8 12.58 2.87 8.72
CA TYR A 8 12.60 4.34 8.77
C TYR A 8 13.55 4.87 9.85
N GLN A 9 13.63 4.20 11.00
CA GLN A 9 14.59 4.56 12.06
C GLN A 9 16.04 4.37 11.60
N ASP A 10 16.35 3.26 10.93
CA ASP A 10 17.70 3.00 10.42
C ASP A 10 18.07 3.94 9.27
N LEU A 11 17.11 4.30 8.41
CA LEU A 11 17.30 5.30 7.35
C LEU A 11 17.63 6.67 7.94
N ASN A 12 16.89 7.09 8.97
CA ASN A 12 17.13 8.33 9.71
C ASN A 12 18.44 8.36 10.49
N ALA A 13 18.85 7.20 11.02
CA ALA A 13 20.12 7.05 11.70
C ALA A 13 21.32 6.99 10.74
N GLY A 14 21.08 6.95 9.42
CA GLY A 14 22.13 6.79 8.41
C GLY A 14 22.78 5.40 8.43
N ARG A 15 22.08 4.39 8.95
CA ARG A 15 22.55 2.99 8.96
C ARG A 15 22.29 2.28 7.63
N ILE A 16 21.29 2.75 6.89
CA ILE A 16 20.98 2.32 5.53
C ILE A 16 20.88 3.55 4.63
N ASP A 17 21.30 3.39 3.38
CA ASP A 17 21.32 4.49 2.40
C ASP A 17 19.99 4.66 1.66
N ALA A 18 19.19 3.58 1.58
CA ALA A 18 17.91 3.55 0.90
C ALA A 18 17.01 2.43 1.45
N ALA A 19 15.70 2.55 1.21
CA ALA A 19 14.70 1.55 1.55
C ALA A 19 13.78 1.29 0.35
N PHE A 20 13.42 0.02 0.14
CA PHE A 20 12.50 -0.41 -0.91
C PHE A 20 11.21 -0.95 -0.27
N GLN A 21 10.06 -0.38 -0.63
CA GLN A 21 8.74 -0.66 -0.07
C GLN A 21 7.63 -0.23 -1.04
N ASP A 22 6.37 -0.43 -0.68
CA ASP A 22 5.23 0.06 -1.47
C ASP A 22 5.24 1.59 -1.61
N GLU A 23 5.06 2.09 -2.84
CA GLU A 23 5.19 3.51 -3.17
C GLU A 23 4.22 4.41 -2.38
N VAL A 24 2.94 4.01 -2.31
CA VAL A 24 1.92 4.76 -1.57
C VAL A 24 2.23 4.77 -0.07
N GLN A 25 2.73 3.66 0.48
CA GLN A 25 3.11 3.58 1.89
C GLN A 25 4.32 4.49 2.18
N ALA A 26 5.33 4.50 1.32
CA ALA A 26 6.46 5.40 1.44
C ALA A 26 6.02 6.87 1.38
N SER A 27 5.14 7.21 0.44
CA SER A 27 4.62 8.57 0.26
C SER A 27 3.84 9.05 1.48
N GLU A 28 2.71 8.40 1.79
CA GLU A 28 1.78 8.87 2.85
C GLU A 28 2.31 8.59 4.26
N GLY A 29 2.99 7.45 4.44
CA GLY A 29 3.46 6.98 5.74
C GLY A 29 4.81 7.55 6.17
N PHE A 30 5.62 8.08 5.25
CA PHE A 30 6.96 8.57 5.57
C PHE A 30 7.30 9.92 4.92
N LEU A 31 7.33 10.01 3.59
CA LEU A 31 7.82 11.20 2.87
C LEU A 31 6.97 12.45 3.13
N LYS A 32 5.64 12.29 3.25
CA LYS A 32 4.72 13.38 3.62
C LYS A 32 4.68 13.66 5.13
N GLN A 33 5.34 12.83 5.95
CA GLN A 33 5.40 12.99 7.40
C GLN A 33 6.63 13.81 7.82
N PRO A 34 6.65 14.42 9.02
CA PRO A 34 7.80 15.18 9.50
C PRO A 34 9.12 14.40 9.49
N VAL A 35 9.03 13.09 9.74
CA VAL A 35 10.16 12.17 9.83
C VAL A 35 10.84 11.92 8.47
N GLY A 36 10.13 12.07 7.35
CA GLY A 36 10.64 11.84 6.00
C GLY A 36 11.03 13.10 5.23
N LYS A 37 10.97 14.29 5.84
CA LYS A 37 11.17 15.58 5.16
C LYS A 37 12.52 15.74 4.43
N ASN A 38 13.54 15.01 4.86
CA ASN A 38 14.88 15.06 4.27
C ASN A 38 15.13 13.92 3.25
N TYR A 39 14.08 13.19 2.89
CA TYR A 39 14.13 12.05 1.98
C TYR A 39 13.26 12.30 0.76
N ALA A 40 13.53 11.53 -0.30
CA ALA A 40 12.78 11.58 -1.54
C ALA A 40 12.77 10.18 -2.17
N PHE A 41 11.93 10.00 -3.19
CA PHE A 41 12.03 8.83 -4.05
C PHE A 41 13.35 8.82 -4.82
N ALA A 42 14.01 7.66 -4.82
CA ALA A 42 15.24 7.41 -5.56
C ALA A 42 14.90 6.69 -6.88
N GLY A 43 14.49 7.46 -7.89
CA GLY A 43 14.08 6.94 -9.21
C GLY A 43 12.58 6.60 -9.30
N PRO A 44 12.14 6.05 -10.44
CA PRO A 44 10.74 5.68 -10.67
C PRO A 44 10.37 4.37 -9.95
N ALA A 45 9.07 4.10 -9.87
CA ALA A 45 8.57 2.81 -9.40
C ALA A 45 9.15 1.63 -10.21
N VAL A 46 9.62 0.61 -9.50
CA VAL A 46 10.06 -0.65 -10.10
C VAL A 46 8.83 -1.47 -10.46
N LYS A 47 8.70 -1.84 -11.74
CA LYS A 47 7.55 -2.61 -12.25
C LYS A 47 8.00 -3.99 -12.73
N ASP A 48 7.45 -5.02 -12.11
CA ASP A 48 7.62 -6.42 -12.50
C ASP A 48 6.42 -7.24 -12.00
N ASP A 49 5.48 -7.55 -12.91
CA ASP A 49 4.24 -8.26 -12.57
C ASP A 49 4.50 -9.66 -11.99
N LYS A 50 5.64 -10.29 -12.29
CA LYS A 50 5.97 -11.62 -11.75
C LYS A 50 6.39 -11.55 -10.29
N ILE A 51 7.01 -10.45 -9.89
CA ILE A 51 7.53 -10.26 -8.53
C ILE A 51 6.48 -9.57 -7.66
N PHE A 52 5.83 -8.52 -8.18
CA PHE A 52 4.93 -7.67 -7.39
C PHE A 52 3.45 -7.99 -7.57
N GLY A 53 3.09 -8.77 -8.59
CA GLY A 53 1.70 -9.10 -8.90
C GLY A 53 0.90 -7.90 -9.40
N VAL A 54 -0.44 -8.03 -9.35
CA VAL A 54 -1.38 -7.00 -9.82
C VAL A 54 -2.24 -6.55 -8.64
N GLY A 55 -1.72 -5.58 -7.90
CA GLY A 55 -2.38 -4.99 -6.74
C GLY A 55 -2.45 -5.91 -5.51
N THR A 56 -3.27 -5.51 -4.55
CA THR A 56 -3.41 -6.19 -3.26
C THR A 56 -4.78 -6.86 -3.14
N GLY A 57 -4.81 -8.07 -2.56
CA GLY A 57 -6.04 -8.82 -2.31
C GLY A 57 -6.15 -9.29 -0.86
N MET A 58 -7.35 -9.74 -0.49
CA MET A 58 -7.59 -10.40 0.79
C MET A 58 -7.14 -11.86 0.70
N GLY A 59 -6.09 -12.22 1.46
CA GLY A 59 -5.57 -13.59 1.52
C GLY A 59 -6.51 -14.53 2.28
N LEU A 60 -6.97 -15.59 1.61
CA LEU A 60 -7.89 -16.61 2.16
C LEU A 60 -7.31 -18.02 1.96
N ARG A 61 -7.83 -19.01 2.70
CA ARG A 61 -7.52 -20.42 2.40
C ARG A 61 -8.13 -20.80 1.04
N LYS A 62 -7.47 -21.73 0.34
CA LYS A 62 -7.84 -22.10 -1.03
C LYS A 62 -9.21 -22.78 -1.14
N ASP A 63 -9.64 -23.45 -0.08
CA ASP A 63 -10.89 -24.19 0.04
C ASP A 63 -12.07 -23.34 0.57
N ASP A 64 -11.82 -22.13 1.06
CA ASP A 64 -12.84 -21.21 1.58
C ASP A 64 -13.59 -20.46 0.44
N SER A 65 -14.18 -21.20 -0.50
CA SER A 65 -14.83 -20.63 -1.69
C SER A 65 -16.04 -19.76 -1.38
N GLU A 66 -16.85 -20.15 -0.39
CA GLU A 66 -18.03 -19.39 0.04
C GLU A 66 -17.64 -18.04 0.68
N LEU A 67 -16.63 -18.06 1.56
CA LEU A 67 -16.11 -16.84 2.17
C LEU A 67 -15.51 -15.90 1.12
N LYS A 68 -14.76 -16.46 0.16
CA LYS A 68 -14.25 -15.68 -0.96
C LYS A 68 -15.38 -15.00 -1.73
N ALA A 69 -16.43 -15.73 -2.09
CA ALA A 69 -17.56 -15.18 -2.84
C ALA A 69 -18.29 -14.08 -2.06
N ALA A 70 -18.49 -14.26 -0.75
CA ALA A 70 -19.12 -13.26 0.11
C ALA A 70 -18.29 -11.97 0.20
N ILE A 71 -16.97 -12.09 0.39
CA ILE A 71 -16.05 -10.97 0.45
C ILE A 71 -15.98 -10.22 -0.90
N ASP A 72 -15.84 -10.96 -2.01
CA ASP A 72 -15.80 -10.37 -3.35
C ASP A 72 -17.09 -9.59 -3.65
N LYS A 73 -18.26 -10.16 -3.28
CA LYS A 73 -19.56 -9.49 -3.44
C LYS A 73 -19.62 -8.20 -2.61
N ALA A 74 -19.27 -8.27 -1.33
CA ALA A 74 -19.32 -7.10 -0.45
C ALA A 74 -18.41 -5.98 -0.97
N PHE A 75 -17.20 -6.31 -1.41
CA PHE A 75 -16.28 -5.35 -1.99
C PHE A 75 -16.83 -4.72 -3.29
N ALA A 76 -17.41 -5.53 -4.18
CA ALA A 76 -18.04 -5.04 -5.40
C ALA A 76 -19.23 -4.10 -5.12
N ASP A 77 -20.08 -4.44 -4.16
CA ASP A 77 -21.21 -3.61 -3.73
C ASP A 77 -20.70 -2.26 -3.17
N MET A 78 -19.68 -2.27 -2.31
CA MET A 78 -19.05 -1.06 -1.75
C MET A 78 -18.43 -0.15 -2.82
N ARG A 79 -17.93 -0.73 -3.92
CA ARG A 79 -17.45 0.07 -5.05
C ARG A 79 -18.61 0.68 -5.82
N LYS A 80 -19.66 -0.10 -6.06
CA LYS A 80 -20.83 0.34 -6.82
C LYS A 80 -21.60 1.46 -6.11
N ASP A 81 -21.68 1.42 -4.79
CA ASP A 81 -22.40 2.42 -3.99
C ASP A 81 -21.55 3.65 -3.60
N GLY A 82 -20.25 3.65 -3.94
CA GLY A 82 -19.32 4.75 -3.65
C GLY A 82 -18.76 4.76 -2.23
N THR A 83 -19.08 3.76 -1.40
CA THR A 83 -18.51 3.61 -0.05
C THR A 83 -16.99 3.47 -0.11
N TYR A 84 -16.46 2.70 -1.07
CA TYR A 84 -15.02 2.56 -1.29
C TYR A 84 -14.35 3.92 -1.51
N ASP A 85 -14.86 4.71 -2.46
CA ASP A 85 -14.29 6.02 -2.79
C ASP A 85 -14.36 6.99 -1.62
N LYS A 86 -15.46 6.95 -0.85
CA LYS A 86 -15.61 7.77 0.36
C LYS A 86 -14.58 7.42 1.42
N ILE A 87 -14.21 6.15 1.56
CA ILE A 87 -13.15 5.72 2.48
C ILE A 87 -11.78 6.11 1.94
N ALA A 88 -11.50 5.84 0.65
CA ALA A 88 -10.22 6.12 0.02
C ALA A 88 -9.86 7.62 0.07
N LYS A 89 -10.83 8.51 -0.21
CA LYS A 89 -10.64 9.97 -0.18
C LYS A 89 -10.25 10.55 1.18
N LYS A 90 -10.35 9.78 2.26
CA LYS A 90 -9.85 10.21 3.58
C LYS A 90 -8.34 10.16 3.68
N TYR A 91 -7.70 9.31 2.86
CA TYR A 91 -6.28 9.00 2.94
C TYR A 91 -5.51 9.41 1.69
N PHE A 92 -6.18 9.43 0.53
CA PHE A 92 -5.54 9.65 -0.76
C PHE A 92 -6.28 10.72 -1.55
N ASP A 93 -5.51 11.63 -2.17
CA ASP A 93 -5.99 12.65 -3.10
C ASP A 93 -5.93 12.19 -4.58
N PHE A 94 -5.63 10.90 -4.81
CA PHE A 94 -5.56 10.24 -6.12
C PHE A 94 -6.33 8.90 -6.14
N ASN A 95 -6.51 8.30 -7.32
CA ASN A 95 -7.13 6.98 -7.46
C ASN A 95 -6.17 5.89 -6.96
N VAL A 96 -6.30 5.49 -5.70
CA VAL A 96 -5.46 4.45 -5.09
C VAL A 96 -5.77 3.03 -5.59
N TYR A 97 -6.96 2.79 -6.17
CA TYR A 97 -7.28 1.46 -6.70
C TYR A 97 -6.53 1.13 -8.00
N GLY A 98 -6.15 2.16 -8.76
CA GLY A 98 -5.69 2.01 -10.13
C GLY A 98 -6.84 1.89 -11.14
N ASP A 99 -6.46 1.85 -12.42
CA ASP A 99 -7.34 1.59 -13.57
C ASP A 99 -7.00 0.23 -14.20
#